data_AF-R1DSV9-F1
#
_entry.id   AF-R1DSV9-F1
#
_cell.length_a   1.000
_cell.length_b   1.000
_cell.length_c   1.000
_cell.angle_alpha   90.00
_cell.angle_beta   90.00
_cell.angle_gamma   90.00
#
_symmetry.space_group_name_H-M   'P 1'
#
loop_
_entity.id
_entity.type
_entity.pdbx_description
1 polymer ?
#
loop_
_entity_poly.entity_id
_entity_poly.type
_entity_poly.pdbx_seq_one_letter_code
_entity_poly.pdbx_strand_id
1 'polypeptide(L)'
;SRGWRPVVSPPRGGRRGVLATRSPDRPTPLGLSSVRLLSVQHLTLRVRGVDLLDGTPVLDIKPYVPYCDSFPQAAAGWVDSLPPEEGGAGAADFQGLRLNRQQEERLRQARTGEEEERERG
;
A
#
# COMPACT_ATOMS: atom_id res chain seq x y z
N SER A 1 -12.67 -10.49 18.40
CA SER A 1 -12.26 -11.09 17.12
C SER A 1 -13.07 -12.36 16.91
N ARG A 2 -13.67 -12.55 15.73
CA ARG A 2 -14.10 -13.92 15.34
C ARG A 2 -12.82 -14.73 15.21
N GLY A 3 -12.78 -15.93 15.78
CA GLY A 3 -11.54 -16.70 15.98
C GLY A 3 -10.64 -16.72 14.74
N TRP A 4 -9.35 -16.41 14.94
CA TRP A 4 -8.35 -16.52 13.87
C TRP A 4 -8.05 -17.99 13.58
N ARG A 5 -7.62 -18.30 12.36
CA ARG A 5 -7.28 -19.67 11.96
C ARG A 5 -5.75 -19.82 11.85
N PRO A 6 -5.14 -20.86 12.44
CA PRO A 6 -3.72 -21.13 12.30
C PRO A 6 -3.25 -21.27 10.85
N VAL A 7 -4.14 -21.73 9.98
CA VAL A 7 -3.88 -22.00 8.56
C VAL A 7 -4.90 -21.25 7.72
N VAL A 8 -4.40 -20.58 6.67
CA VAL A 8 -5.17 -19.86 5.66
C VAL A 8 -4.87 -20.44 4.28
N SER A 9 -5.69 -20.08 3.29
CA SER A 9 -5.42 -20.41 1.89
C SER A 9 -5.28 -19.09 1.12
N PRO A 10 -4.05 -18.58 0.94
CA PRO A 10 -3.81 -17.43 0.09
C PRO A 10 -4.29 -17.69 -1.36
N PRO A 11 -4.50 -16.64 -2.17
CA PRO A 11 -4.98 -16.78 -3.55
C PRO A 11 -4.12 -17.72 -4.40
N ARG A 12 -2.82 -17.80 -4.12
CA ARG A 12 -1.87 -18.72 -4.76
C ARG A 12 -1.12 -19.56 -3.73
N GLY A 13 -0.60 -20.70 -4.16
CA GLY A 13 0.34 -21.52 -3.39
C GLY A 13 -0.28 -22.40 -2.29
N GLY A 14 -1.60 -22.56 -2.28
CA GLY A 14 -2.30 -23.53 -1.41
C GLY A 14 -2.27 -23.15 0.08
N ARG A 15 -2.64 -24.10 0.95
CA ARG A 15 -2.75 -23.85 2.40
C ARG A 15 -1.38 -23.53 3.02
N ARG A 16 -1.35 -22.47 3.84
CA ARG A 16 -0.15 -22.00 4.55
C ARG A 16 -0.51 -21.56 5.98
N GLY A 17 0.44 -21.69 6.90
CA GLY A 17 0.29 -21.10 8.24
C GLY A 17 0.15 -19.58 8.15
N VAL A 18 -0.75 -18.97 8.92
CA VAL A 18 -1.08 -17.54 8.79
C VAL A 18 0.14 -16.63 8.93
N LEU A 19 1.10 -16.99 9.81
CA LEU A 19 2.31 -16.23 10.06
C LEU A 19 3.32 -16.29 8.90
N ALA A 20 3.20 -17.27 8.00
CA ALA A 20 3.98 -17.35 6.77
C ALA A 20 3.34 -16.58 5.60
N THR A 21 2.30 -15.77 5.88
CA THR A 21 1.50 -15.04 4.89
C THR A 21 1.22 -13.60 5.33
N ARG A 22 0.66 -12.81 4.40
CA ARG A 22 0.12 -11.47 4.68
C ARG A 22 -1.41 -11.44 4.85
N SER A 23 -2.03 -12.57 5.22
CA SER A 23 -3.50 -12.63 5.39
C SER A 23 -3.99 -11.67 6.49
N PRO A 24 -5.13 -10.98 6.30
CA PRO A 24 -5.78 -10.17 7.33
C PRO A 24 -6.40 -11.01 8.45
N ASP A 25 -6.63 -12.31 8.24
CA ASP A 25 -7.26 -13.24 9.21
C ASP A 25 -6.27 -13.76 10.27
N ARG A 26 -5.63 -12.85 11.00
CA ARG A 26 -4.57 -13.10 11.98
C ARG A 26 -5.03 -12.81 13.42
N PRO A 27 -4.36 -13.34 14.47
CA PRO A 27 -4.77 -13.11 15.86
C PRO A 27 -4.87 -11.63 16.22
N THR A 28 -3.94 -10.83 15.69
CA THR A 28 -3.86 -9.37 15.86
C THR A 28 -3.91 -8.72 14.48
N PRO A 29 -5.06 -8.17 14.05
CA PRO A 29 -5.32 -7.73 12.67
C PRO A 29 -4.63 -6.39 12.35
N LEU A 30 -3.30 -6.39 12.42
CA LEU A 30 -2.46 -5.25 12.08
C LEU A 30 -1.90 -5.44 10.67
N GLY A 31 -2.29 -4.53 9.79
CA GLY A 31 -1.67 -4.35 8.47
C GLY A 31 -0.41 -3.50 8.57
N LEU A 32 0.52 -3.73 7.65
CA LEU A 32 1.73 -2.92 7.50
C LEU A 32 1.83 -2.47 6.04
N SER A 33 2.01 -1.17 5.85
CA SER A 33 2.00 -0.54 4.54
C SER A 33 3.17 0.44 4.48
N SER A 34 4.10 0.26 3.53
CA SER A 34 5.17 1.21 3.25
C SER A 34 4.77 2.02 2.01
N VAL A 35 4.52 3.30 2.21
CA VAL A 35 3.86 4.15 1.21
C VAL A 35 4.73 5.32 0.78
N ARG A 36 4.50 5.83 -0.42
CA ARG A 36 5.13 7.08 -0.87
C ARG A 36 4.37 8.27 -0.33
N LEU A 37 5.04 9.12 0.45
CA LEU A 37 4.51 10.44 0.80
C LEU A 37 4.51 11.35 -0.44
N LEU A 38 3.38 11.97 -0.74
CA LEU A 38 3.22 12.94 -1.84
C LEU A 38 3.19 14.37 -1.33
N SER A 39 2.46 14.63 -0.24
CA SER A 39 2.37 15.94 0.40
C SER A 39 1.88 15.83 1.84
N VAL A 40 2.17 16.86 2.64
CA VAL A 40 1.65 17.05 3.99
C VAL A 40 0.85 18.35 4.00
N GLN A 41 -0.39 18.30 4.46
CA GLN A 41 -1.29 19.46 4.57
C GLN A 41 -1.92 19.44 5.96
N HIS A 42 -1.40 20.23 6.90
CA HIS A 42 -1.79 20.20 8.31
C HIS A 42 -1.71 18.77 8.90
N LEU A 43 -2.86 18.20 9.27
CA LEU A 43 -2.98 16.84 9.82
C LEU A 43 -3.34 15.79 8.76
N THR A 44 -3.28 16.15 7.48
CA THR A 44 -3.60 15.27 6.35
C THR A 44 -2.33 14.89 5.60
N LEU A 45 -2.12 13.58 5.43
CA LEU A 45 -1.05 13.02 4.61
C LEU A 45 -1.62 12.51 3.29
N ARG A 46 -1.11 13.03 2.17
CA ARG A 46 -1.42 12.47 0.86
C ARG A 46 -0.36 11.44 0.49
N VAL A 47 -0.77 10.20 0.29
CA VAL A 47 0.14 9.06 0.05
C VAL A 47 -0.25 8.29 -1.21
N ARG A 48 0.67 7.43 -1.68
CA ARG A 48 0.43 6.51 -2.81
C ARG A 48 0.98 5.12 -2.49
N GLY A 49 0.30 4.10 -3.00
CA GLY A 49 0.66 2.69 -2.80
C GLY A 49 0.07 2.08 -1.52
N VAL A 50 -1.07 2.59 -1.05
CA VAL A 50 -1.80 2.00 0.10
C VAL A 50 -2.55 0.74 -0.31
N ASP A 51 -2.61 -0.23 0.60
CA ASP A 51 -3.39 -1.47 0.50
C ASP A 51 -4.58 -1.49 1.49
N LEU A 52 -5.11 -0.30 1.80
CA LEU A 52 -6.14 -0.07 2.82
C LEU A 52 -7.49 0.25 2.18
N LEU A 53 -8.58 -0.21 2.79
CA LEU A 53 -9.94 0.20 2.43
C LEU A 53 -10.25 1.57 3.06
N ASP A 54 -11.19 2.30 2.46
CA ASP A 54 -11.68 3.55 3.05
C ASP A 54 -12.23 3.31 4.47
N GLY A 55 -11.96 4.27 5.37
CA GLY A 55 -12.31 4.16 6.79
C GLY A 55 -11.45 3.18 7.61
N THR A 56 -10.41 2.55 7.03
CA THR A 56 -9.49 1.70 7.82
C THR A 56 -8.75 2.54 8.88
N PRO A 57 -8.82 2.20 10.19
CA PRO A 57 -8.16 2.98 11.23
C PRO A 57 -6.63 2.94 11.11
N VAL A 58 -6.01 4.11 11.20
CA VAL A 58 -4.54 4.24 11.28
C VAL A 58 -4.13 4.25 12.74
N LEU A 59 -3.25 3.32 13.11
CA LEU A 59 -2.81 3.18 14.50
C LEU A 59 -1.46 3.85 14.79
N ASP A 60 -0.58 3.94 13.79
CA ASP A 60 0.77 4.47 13.94
C ASP A 60 1.32 4.95 12.59
N ILE A 61 2.22 5.93 12.63
CA ILE A 61 2.90 6.49 11.46
C ILE A 61 4.37 6.68 11.82
N LYS A 62 5.27 6.08 11.04
CA LYS A 62 6.72 6.18 11.22
C LYS A 62 7.41 6.49 9.90
N PRO A 63 8.53 7.24 9.90
CA PRO A 63 9.33 7.43 8.70
C PRO A 63 9.91 6.10 8.23
N TYR A 64 9.91 5.88 6.92
CA TYR A 64 10.66 4.77 6.32
C TYR A 64 12.13 5.15 6.23
N VAL A 65 13.00 4.36 6.86
CA VAL A 65 14.43 4.60 6.98
C VAL A 65 15.16 3.51 6.20
N PRO A 66 15.67 3.78 4.99
CA PRO A 66 16.18 2.73 4.09
C PRO A 66 17.24 1.80 4.69
N TYR A 67 18.13 2.32 5.53
CA TYR A 67 19.17 1.48 6.15
C TYR A 67 18.63 0.52 7.23
N CYS A 68 17.43 0.78 7.77
CA CYS A 68 16.75 -0.08 8.74
C CYS A 68 15.70 -0.98 8.10
N ASP A 69 14.93 -0.42 7.15
CA ASP A 69 13.69 -1.02 6.65
C ASP A 69 13.84 -1.64 5.26
N SER A 70 14.95 -1.41 4.55
CA SER A 70 15.19 -1.95 3.21
C SER A 70 16.06 -3.19 3.26
N PHE A 71 15.52 -4.28 2.69
CA PHE A 71 16.25 -5.53 2.50
C PHE A 71 16.20 -5.93 1.01
N PRO A 72 16.97 -5.26 0.13
CA PRO A 72 16.88 -5.49 -1.33
C PRO A 72 17.18 -6.93 -1.78
N GLN A 73 17.91 -7.68 -0.95
CA GLN A 73 18.30 -9.06 -1.22
C GLN A 73 17.38 -10.11 -0.57
N ALA A 74 16.27 -9.69 0.05
CA ALA A 74 15.34 -10.62 0.68
C ALA A 74 14.65 -11.51 -0.36
N ALA A 75 14.60 -12.82 -0.09
CA ALA A 75 13.84 -13.78 -0.89
C ALA A 75 12.35 -13.79 -0.45
N ALA A 76 11.43 -14.00 -1.39
CA ALA A 76 9.99 -14.14 -1.10
C ALA A 76 9.59 -15.59 -0.75
N GLY A 77 10.55 -16.51 -0.72
CA GLY A 77 10.40 -17.87 -0.19
C GLY A 77 9.46 -18.70 -1.05
N TRP A 78 8.39 -19.23 -0.47
CA TRP A 78 7.42 -20.06 -1.20
C TRP A 78 6.73 -19.30 -2.34
N VAL A 79 6.72 -17.96 -2.31
CA VAL A 79 6.16 -17.12 -3.39
C VAL A 79 7.03 -17.18 -4.65
N ASP A 80 8.36 -17.21 -4.50
CA ASP A 80 9.31 -17.30 -5.63
C ASP A 80 9.22 -18.65 -6.36
N SER A 81 8.77 -19.70 -5.67
CA SER A 81 8.55 -21.02 -6.26
C SER A 81 7.24 -21.14 -7.06
N LEU A 82 6.38 -20.13 -7.03
CA LEU A 82 5.14 -20.13 -7.78
C LEU A 82 5.40 -19.79 -9.25
N PRO A 83 4.61 -20.36 -10.18
CA PRO A 83 4.66 -19.90 -11.56
C PRO A 83 4.34 -18.40 -11.64
N PRO A 84 4.93 -17.68 -12.61
CA PRO A 84 4.60 -16.28 -12.87
C PRO A 84 3.10 -16.09 -13.06
N GLU A 85 2.57 -14.94 -12.64
CA GLU A 85 1.18 -14.56 -12.89
C GLU A 85 0.96 -14.44 -14.41
N GLU A 86 0.05 -15.24 -14.98
CA GLU A 86 -0.47 -14.97 -16.32
C GLU A 86 -1.31 -13.70 -16.27
N GLY A 87 -0.78 -12.56 -16.75
CA GLY A 87 -1.53 -11.30 -16.84
C GLY A 87 -0.94 -10.07 -16.14
N GLY A 88 0.34 -10.08 -15.73
CA GLY A 88 1.12 -8.83 -15.65
C GLY A 88 0.68 -7.76 -14.65
N ALA A 89 0.18 -8.13 -13.47
CA ALA A 89 -0.07 -7.18 -12.37
C ALA A 89 0.83 -7.41 -11.14
N GLY A 90 1.94 -8.15 -11.32
CA GLY A 90 2.73 -8.71 -10.22
C GLY A 90 3.94 -7.91 -9.75
N ALA A 91 4.27 -6.80 -10.41
CA ALA A 91 5.22 -5.81 -9.91
C ALA A 91 4.50 -4.47 -9.93
N ALA A 92 3.97 -4.05 -8.78
CA ALA A 92 3.65 -2.64 -8.62
C ALA A 92 4.98 -1.89 -8.64
N ASP A 93 5.45 -1.55 -9.84
CA ASP A 93 6.51 -0.59 -10.05
C ASP A 93 6.12 0.66 -9.26
N PHE A 94 6.83 0.90 -8.17
CA PHE A 94 6.69 2.13 -7.37
C PHE A 94 6.98 3.39 -8.21
N GLN A 95 7.55 3.21 -9.40
CA GLN A 95 7.83 4.22 -10.43
C GLN A 95 6.75 4.33 -11.53
N GLY A 96 5.77 3.43 -11.59
CA GLY A 96 4.95 3.19 -12.79
C GLY A 96 3.46 3.54 -12.73
N LEU A 97 2.92 4.10 -11.64
CA LEU A 97 1.55 4.64 -11.64
C LEU A 97 1.52 5.94 -12.46
N ARG A 98 1.42 5.82 -13.79
CA ARG A 98 0.93 6.91 -14.65
C ARG A 98 -0.52 7.16 -14.27
N LEU A 99 -0.80 8.37 -13.79
CA LEU A 99 -2.18 8.83 -13.63
C LEU A 99 -2.84 8.76 -15.00
N ASN A 100 -4.10 8.32 -15.07
CA ASN A 100 -4.82 8.46 -16.33
C ASN A 100 -5.06 9.96 -16.61
N ARG A 101 -5.27 10.33 -17.88
CA ARG A 101 -5.44 11.74 -18.31
C ARG A 101 -6.51 12.47 -17.48
N GLN A 102 -7.60 11.79 -17.10
CA GLN A 102 -8.67 12.37 -16.28
C GLN A 102 -8.23 12.68 -14.83
N GLN A 103 -7.38 11.84 -14.24
CA GLN A 103 -6.82 12.07 -12.90
C GLN A 103 -5.76 13.18 -12.90
N GLU A 104 -4.99 13.31 -13.99
CA GLU A 104 -4.08 14.44 -14.17
C GLU A 104 -4.84 15.77 -14.31
N GLU A 105 -5.93 15.79 -15.07
CA GLU A 105 -6.80 16.97 -15.24
C GLU A 105 -7.44 17.39 -13.91
N ARG A 106 -7.95 16.44 -13.12
CA ARG A 106 -8.50 16.73 -11.78
C ARG A 106 -7.47 17.33 -10.83
N LEU A 107 -6.20 16.91 -10.92
CA LEU A 107 -5.13 17.48 -10.10
C LEU A 107 -4.67 18.85 -10.58
N ARG A 108 -4.73 19.12 -11.89
CA ARG A 108 -4.50 20.46 -12.43
C ARG A 108 -5.59 21.44 -11.99
N GLN A 109 -6.86 21.02 -12.08
CA GLN A 109 -8.01 21.82 -11.64
C GLN A 109 -8.00 22.10 -10.13
N ALA A 110 -7.60 21.11 -9.32
CA ALA A 110 -7.44 21.30 -7.87
C ALA A 110 -6.33 22.31 -7.52
N ARG A 111 -5.22 22.32 -8.26
CA ARG A 111 -4.12 23.29 -8.06
C ARG A 111 -4.51 24.71 -8.44
N THR A 112 -5.23 24.90 -9.55
CA THR A 112 -5.71 26.22 -9.96
C THR A 112 -6.74 26.80 -9.00
N GLY A 113 -7.60 25.96 -8.40
CA GLY A 113 -8.55 26.41 -7.37
C GLY A 113 -7.86 26.90 -6.09
N GLU A 114 -6.80 26.22 -5.65
CA GLU A 114 -6.03 26.60 -4.46
C GLU A 114 -5.20 27.89 -4.65
N GLU A 115 -4.74 28.19 -5.88
CA GLU A 115 -4.04 29.44 -6.22
C GLU A 115 -5.00 30.63 -6.26
N GLU A 116 -6.18 30.48 -6.86
CA GLU A 116 -7.19 31.55 -6.90
C GLU A 116 -7.84 31.86 -5.54
N GLU A 117 -7.83 30.90 -4.61
CA GLU A 117 -8.32 31.10 -3.23
C GLU A 117 -7.26 31.79 -2.36
N ARG A 118 -5.96 31.61 -2.67
CA ARG A 118 -4.84 32.33 -2.05
C ARG A 118 -4.72 33.79 -2.48
N GLU A 119 -5.11 34.14 -3.69
CA GLU A 119 -5.05 35.52 -4.20
C GLU A 119 -6.26 36.39 -3.76
N ARG A 120 -7.30 35.77 -3.20
CA ARG A 120 -8.52 36.45 -2.72
C ARG A 120 -8.55 36.70 -1.19
N GLY A 121 -7.50 36.33 -0.47
CA GLY A 121 -7.31 36.60 0.97
C GLY A 121 -6.11 37.47 1.24
#